data_AF-A0A182P455-F1
#
_entry.id   AF-A0A182P455-F1
#
_cell.length_a   1.000
_cell.length_b   1.000
_cell.length_c   1.000
_cell.angle_alpha   90.00
_cell.angle_beta   90.00
_cell.angle_gamma   90.00
#
_symmetry.space_group_name_H-M   'P 1'
#
loop_
_entity.id
_entity.type
_entity.pdbx_description
1 polymer ?
#
loop_
_entity_poly.entity_id
_entity_poly.type
_entity_poly.pdbx_seq_one_letter_code
_entity_poly.pdbx_strand_id
1 'polypeptide(L)'
;MNRLPLRARVLSECFRSKSVDPVTATEQCLAHIESHKHLNAFVRVSSAKALEQAKHSKDRYDANKQKSVLDGVTIAVKDNFCTNGIHTTCASRMLQNFVPTYDATVVERLQAHGAIIVGKTNLDQFGMGSGCIDSIFGPTRNSWSEDLGGDRFRIAGGSSGGSAVAVAAGLCYAALGSDTGGSTRNPASYCGIVGLKPTYGLVSRHGLIPLVNSMDVPGIMARTIDDCTSVLNVIAGPDPLDSTTVKRPFQSMDLDKQISLKGLRIGIPIEYHCDGLDKEVLETWTVVADMLESAGAAVTAVSLPNTASSIFVYSILNQCEVASNMSRYDGIEYGHRSQEDSSTEQLYARTRAEGFNGVVKNRILSGNYFLLRENYDKYFQKALKVRRLIADDFVRAFKEVDVLLTPTTLSDAPLYKDFVQSNNRDQCAVQDFCTQSANMAGIPALSIPVRLSSRRLPISLQLMGDNFTERRLLQIGSWIEKEVDFIGNYR
;
A
#
# COMPACT_ATOMS: atom_id res chain seq x y z
N MET A 1 -9.01 -11.17 -19.84
CA MET A 1 -8.87 -9.74 -19.45
C MET A 1 -7.80 -9.13 -20.35
N ASN A 2 -8.09 -8.09 -21.14
CA ASN A 2 -7.06 -7.36 -21.89
C ASN A 2 -6.27 -6.48 -20.91
N ARG A 3 -5.32 -7.09 -20.18
CA ARG A 3 -4.39 -6.38 -19.28
C ARG A 3 -3.33 -5.66 -20.14
N LEU A 4 -2.77 -4.54 -19.66
CA LEU A 4 -1.62 -3.90 -20.29
C LEU A 4 -0.48 -4.93 -20.44
N PRO A 5 -0.07 -5.29 -21.68
CA PRO A 5 0.70 -6.51 -21.91
C PRO A 5 2.18 -6.39 -21.51
N LEU A 6 2.69 -5.16 -21.31
CA LEU A 6 4.11 -4.89 -21.14
C LEU A 6 4.48 -4.55 -19.68
N ARG A 7 5.74 -4.77 -19.34
CA ARG A 7 6.41 -4.22 -18.15
C ARG A 7 6.86 -2.78 -18.44
N ALA A 8 7.10 -1.95 -17.43
CA ALA A 8 7.49 -0.56 -17.62
C ALA A 8 8.80 -0.43 -18.44
N ARG A 9 9.79 -1.30 -18.16
CA ARG A 9 11.07 -1.32 -18.90
C ARG A 9 10.87 -1.63 -20.40
N VAL A 10 10.03 -2.63 -20.71
CA VAL A 10 9.69 -3.01 -22.09
C VAL A 10 8.89 -1.90 -22.78
N LEU A 11 7.97 -1.26 -22.06
CA LEU A 11 7.22 -0.12 -22.59
C LEU A 11 8.16 1.06 -22.95
N SER A 12 9.14 1.35 -22.08
CA SER A 12 10.16 2.37 -22.36
C SER A 12 11.01 2.03 -23.59
N GLU A 13 11.34 0.75 -23.80
CA GLU A 13 12.01 0.29 -25.03
C GLU A 13 11.14 0.45 -26.27
N CYS A 14 9.84 0.14 -26.19
CA CYS A 14 8.88 0.37 -27.27
C CYS A 14 8.76 1.86 -27.63
N PHE A 15 8.81 2.76 -26.64
CA PHE A 15 8.82 4.19 -26.87
C PHE A 15 10.11 4.65 -27.58
N ARG A 16 11.28 4.09 -27.19
CA ARG A 16 12.56 4.38 -27.87
C ARG A 16 12.57 3.89 -29.32
N SER A 17 12.06 2.69 -29.57
CA SER A 17 12.00 2.10 -30.91
C SER A 17 10.86 2.66 -31.77
N LYS A 18 10.02 3.53 -31.19
CA LYS A 18 8.81 4.09 -31.81
C LYS A 18 7.79 3.03 -32.26
N SER A 19 7.84 1.83 -31.68
CA SER A 19 6.85 0.78 -31.94
C SER A 19 5.51 1.08 -31.27
N VAL A 20 5.54 1.87 -30.20
CA VAL A 20 4.38 2.48 -29.52
C VAL A 20 4.82 3.90 -29.13
N ASP A 21 3.90 4.86 -29.08
CA ASP A 21 4.21 6.18 -28.52
C ASP A 21 3.48 6.43 -27.18
N PRO A 22 4.05 7.27 -26.28
CA PRO A 22 3.47 7.50 -24.95
C PRO A 22 2.01 7.98 -24.94
N VAL A 23 1.59 8.73 -25.96
CA VAL A 23 0.20 9.21 -26.08
C VAL A 23 -0.74 8.05 -26.33
N THR A 24 -0.46 7.20 -27.33
CA THR A 24 -1.26 6.00 -27.62
C THR A 24 -1.35 5.06 -26.42
N ALA A 25 -0.24 4.82 -25.71
CA ALA A 25 -0.24 3.99 -24.50
C ALA A 25 -1.12 4.59 -23.38
N THR A 26 -1.10 5.91 -23.23
CA THR A 26 -1.92 6.62 -22.24
C THR A 26 -3.41 6.59 -22.62
N GLU A 27 -3.74 6.77 -23.89
CA GLU A 27 -5.12 6.68 -24.40
C GLU A 27 -5.71 5.27 -24.18
N GLN A 28 -4.92 4.23 -24.46
CA GLN A 28 -5.32 2.84 -24.17
C GLN A 28 -5.57 2.63 -22.67
N CYS A 29 -4.68 3.15 -21.82
CA CYS A 29 -4.82 3.09 -20.37
C CYS A 29 -6.12 3.78 -19.91
N LEU A 30 -6.43 4.96 -20.44
CA LEU A 30 -7.65 5.71 -20.11
C LEU A 30 -8.92 4.99 -20.60
N ALA A 31 -8.89 4.39 -21.79
CA ALA A 31 -9.99 3.56 -22.30
C ALA A 31 -10.22 2.30 -21.45
N HIS A 32 -9.15 1.69 -20.96
CA HIS A 32 -9.22 0.57 -20.01
C HIS A 32 -9.85 1.01 -18.68
N ILE A 33 -9.46 2.17 -18.15
CA ILE A 33 -10.06 2.72 -16.93
C ILE A 33 -11.57 2.91 -17.10
N GLU A 34 -12.02 3.51 -18.21
CA GLU A 34 -13.44 3.76 -18.45
C GLU A 34 -14.24 2.45 -18.60
N SER A 35 -13.73 1.49 -19.37
CA SER A 35 -14.40 0.18 -19.53
C SER A 35 -14.48 -0.64 -18.22
N HIS A 36 -13.59 -0.39 -17.26
CA HIS A 36 -13.54 -1.07 -15.97
C HIS A 36 -14.03 -0.22 -14.79
N LYS A 37 -14.80 0.85 -15.07
CA LYS A 37 -15.36 1.74 -14.03
C LYS A 37 -16.18 1.01 -12.97
N HIS A 38 -16.80 -0.12 -13.32
CA HIS A 38 -17.56 -0.98 -12.42
C HIS A 38 -16.73 -1.58 -11.26
N LEU A 39 -15.39 -1.62 -11.38
CA LEU A 39 -14.49 -2.01 -10.28
C LEU A 39 -14.30 -0.92 -9.23
N ASN A 40 -14.64 0.33 -9.55
CA ASN A 40 -14.54 1.49 -8.67
C ASN A 40 -13.13 1.67 -8.06
N ALA A 41 -12.10 1.49 -8.88
CA ALA A 41 -10.69 1.62 -8.47
C ALA A 41 -10.23 3.08 -8.35
N PHE A 42 -10.88 4.00 -9.05
CA PHE A 42 -10.54 5.42 -9.09
C PHE A 42 -11.65 6.28 -8.49
N VAL A 43 -11.30 7.22 -7.61
CA VAL A 43 -12.21 8.28 -7.19
C VAL A 43 -12.23 9.42 -8.21
N ARG A 44 -11.11 9.61 -8.92
CA ARG A 44 -10.98 10.65 -9.95
C ARG A 44 -9.92 10.28 -10.97
N VAL A 45 -10.29 10.33 -12.26
CA VAL A 45 -9.37 10.16 -13.37
C VAL A 45 -8.95 11.54 -13.89
N SER A 46 -7.66 11.74 -14.16
CA SER A 46 -7.09 13.03 -14.59
C SER A 46 -6.77 13.02 -16.09
N SER A 47 -7.71 12.62 -16.93
CA SER A 47 -7.49 12.32 -18.36
C SER A 47 -6.78 13.44 -19.12
N ALA A 48 -7.23 14.69 -18.97
CA ALA A 48 -6.62 15.83 -19.65
C ALA A 48 -5.15 16.04 -19.27
N LYS A 49 -4.85 16.05 -17.96
CA LYS A 49 -3.48 16.18 -17.44
C LYS A 49 -2.60 14.99 -17.83
N ALA A 50 -3.16 13.78 -17.82
CA ALA A 50 -2.45 12.58 -18.22
C ALA A 50 -2.04 12.63 -19.71
N LEU A 51 -2.94 13.06 -20.60
CA LEU A 51 -2.65 13.22 -22.03
C LEU A 51 -1.66 14.36 -22.30
N GLU A 52 -1.73 15.46 -21.55
CA GLU A 52 -0.72 16.52 -21.60
C GLU A 52 0.67 16.01 -21.22
N GLN A 53 0.78 15.29 -20.09
CA GLN A 53 2.02 14.66 -19.65
C GLN A 53 2.54 13.64 -20.69
N ALA A 54 1.64 12.90 -21.35
CA ALA A 54 1.98 11.97 -22.41
C ALA A 54 2.57 12.66 -23.64
N LYS A 55 2.01 13.82 -24.06
CA LYS A 55 2.57 14.63 -25.14
C LYS A 55 3.98 15.11 -24.81
N HIS A 56 4.19 15.65 -23.61
CA HIS A 56 5.53 16.04 -23.16
C HIS A 56 6.51 14.87 -23.09
N SER A 57 6.04 13.66 -22.74
CA SER A 57 6.85 12.45 -22.78
C SER A 57 7.24 12.08 -24.21
N LYS A 58 6.28 12.11 -25.15
CA LYS A 58 6.53 11.87 -26.57
C LYS A 58 7.58 12.83 -27.12
N ASP A 59 7.46 14.12 -26.86
CA ASP A 59 8.44 15.13 -27.30
C ASP A 59 9.85 14.82 -26.76
N ARG A 60 9.94 14.32 -25.52
CA ARG A 60 11.22 13.87 -24.93
C ARG A 60 11.77 12.64 -25.65
N TYR A 61 10.95 11.62 -25.94
CA TYR A 61 11.42 10.44 -26.68
C TYR A 61 11.83 10.80 -28.12
N ASP A 62 11.08 11.66 -28.81
CA ASP A 62 11.42 12.12 -30.17
C ASP A 62 12.74 12.90 -30.20
N ALA A 63 13.06 13.61 -29.13
CA ALA A 63 14.33 14.31 -28.95
C ALA A 63 15.45 13.46 -28.30
N ASN A 64 15.22 12.18 -28.00
CA ASN A 64 16.14 11.31 -27.23
C ASN A 64 16.54 11.88 -25.85
N LYS A 65 15.60 12.54 -25.16
CA LYS A 65 15.74 13.20 -23.85
C LYS A 65 14.83 12.59 -22.78
N GLN A 66 14.53 11.29 -22.87
CA GLN A 66 13.74 10.59 -21.86
C GLN A 66 14.41 10.68 -20.47
N LYS A 67 13.62 10.90 -19.43
CA LYS A 67 14.11 11.17 -18.07
C LYS A 67 14.46 9.93 -17.26
N SER A 68 13.73 8.84 -17.48
CA SER A 68 13.92 7.58 -16.76
C SER A 68 13.23 6.41 -17.50
N VAL A 69 13.32 5.21 -16.93
CA VAL A 69 12.52 4.04 -17.36
C VAL A 69 11.01 4.24 -17.17
N LEU A 70 10.61 5.15 -16.27
CA LEU A 70 9.21 5.50 -16.02
C LEU A 70 8.72 6.66 -16.90
N ASP A 71 9.57 7.24 -17.75
CA ASP A 71 9.13 8.32 -18.64
C ASP A 71 8.07 7.80 -19.62
N GLY A 72 6.87 8.37 -19.55
CA GLY A 72 5.71 7.95 -20.34
C GLY A 72 4.89 6.80 -19.73
N VAL A 73 5.28 6.29 -18.56
CA VAL A 73 4.59 5.19 -17.89
C VAL A 73 3.45 5.73 -17.02
N THR A 74 2.25 5.16 -17.14
CA THR A 74 1.08 5.58 -16.35
C THR A 74 1.11 4.99 -14.93
N ILE A 75 1.00 5.87 -13.95
CA ILE A 75 0.98 5.57 -12.52
C ILE A 75 -0.28 6.13 -11.88
N ALA A 76 -0.93 5.31 -11.05
CA ALA A 76 -2.07 5.74 -10.25
C ALA A 76 -1.62 6.14 -8.83
N VAL A 77 -2.33 7.06 -8.18
CA VAL A 77 -1.91 7.60 -6.89
C VAL A 77 -3.06 7.51 -5.89
N LYS A 78 -2.85 6.86 -4.73
CA LYS A 78 -3.87 6.82 -3.66
C LYS A 78 -4.36 8.21 -3.27
N ASP A 79 -5.66 8.37 -3.07
CA ASP A 79 -6.27 9.68 -2.86
C ASP A 79 -6.02 10.32 -1.47
N ASN A 80 -5.03 9.82 -0.74
CA ASN A 80 -4.45 10.46 0.43
C ASN A 80 -3.07 11.09 0.17
N PHE A 81 -2.55 11.05 -1.05
CA PHE A 81 -1.40 11.85 -1.47
C PHE A 81 -1.88 13.14 -2.14
N CYS A 82 -1.37 14.27 -1.66
CA CYS A 82 -1.60 15.57 -2.27
C CYS A 82 -1.04 15.60 -3.69
N THR A 83 -1.83 16.15 -4.60
CA THR A 83 -1.52 16.29 -6.02
C THR A 83 -1.94 17.69 -6.44
N ASN A 84 -0.99 18.53 -6.85
CA ASN A 84 -1.23 19.93 -7.14
C ASN A 84 -2.30 20.11 -8.23
N GLY A 85 -3.34 20.87 -7.91
CA GLY A 85 -4.48 21.14 -8.79
C GLY A 85 -5.42 19.95 -9.01
N ILE A 86 -5.22 18.82 -8.32
CA ILE A 86 -6.11 17.66 -8.36
C ILE A 86 -6.65 17.39 -6.96
N HIS A 87 -7.97 17.39 -6.85
CA HIS A 87 -8.69 17.06 -5.62
C HIS A 87 -8.10 15.85 -4.89
N THR A 88 -7.87 16.01 -3.59
CA THR A 88 -7.36 14.96 -2.70
C THR A 88 -8.34 14.79 -1.55
N THR A 89 -9.14 13.74 -1.56
CA THR A 89 -10.34 13.66 -0.72
C THR A 89 -10.22 12.67 0.44
N CYS A 90 -9.20 11.82 0.44
CA CYS A 90 -9.08 10.69 1.37
C CYS A 90 -10.35 9.82 1.44
N ALA A 91 -11.10 9.72 0.34
CA ALA A 91 -12.42 9.08 0.29
C ALA A 91 -13.37 9.56 1.40
N SER A 92 -13.31 10.86 1.72
CA SER A 92 -14.09 11.49 2.78
C SER A 92 -14.88 12.69 2.30
N ARG A 93 -16.08 12.87 2.87
CA ARG A 93 -16.83 14.12 2.70
C ARG A 93 -16.05 15.30 3.25
N MET A 94 -15.28 15.07 4.33
CA MET A 94 -14.44 16.09 4.96
C MET A 94 -13.50 16.80 3.98
N LEU A 95 -13.00 16.10 2.96
CA LEU A 95 -12.05 16.65 1.99
C LEU A 95 -12.56 16.54 0.54
N GLN A 96 -13.86 16.31 0.32
CA GLN A 96 -14.43 16.09 -1.01
C GLN A 96 -14.09 17.20 -2.02
N ASN A 97 -13.97 18.44 -1.53
CA ASN A 97 -13.68 19.65 -2.32
C ASN A 97 -12.25 20.17 -2.11
N PHE A 98 -11.38 19.44 -1.40
CA PHE A 98 -10.03 19.90 -1.13
C PHE A 98 -9.13 19.75 -2.37
N VAL A 99 -8.60 20.86 -2.87
CA VAL A 99 -7.63 20.92 -3.96
C VAL A 99 -6.29 21.42 -3.41
N PRO A 100 -5.28 20.54 -3.25
CA PRO A 100 -3.96 20.96 -2.79
C PRO A 100 -3.28 21.91 -3.78
N THR A 101 -2.52 22.85 -3.25
CA THR A 101 -1.65 23.78 -3.99
C THR A 101 -0.21 23.28 -4.15
N TYR A 102 0.05 22.04 -3.74
CA TYR A 102 1.36 21.40 -3.74
C TYR A 102 1.24 19.90 -4.04
N ASP A 103 2.32 19.31 -4.53
CA ASP A 103 2.45 17.87 -4.71
C ASP A 103 3.07 17.22 -3.47
N ALA A 104 2.64 16.01 -3.15
CA ALA A 104 3.41 15.15 -2.25
C ALA A 104 4.78 14.85 -2.89
N THR A 105 5.83 14.73 -2.07
CA THR A 105 7.21 14.56 -2.59
C THR A 105 7.33 13.33 -3.49
N VAL A 106 6.62 12.25 -3.19
CA VAL A 106 6.60 11.04 -4.02
C VAL A 106 5.95 11.28 -5.40
N VAL A 107 4.93 12.13 -5.47
CA VAL A 107 4.26 12.51 -6.73
C VAL A 107 5.17 13.41 -7.54
N GLU A 108 5.77 14.42 -6.89
CA GLU A 108 6.73 15.33 -7.52
C GLU A 108 7.89 14.55 -8.13
N ARG A 109 8.50 13.62 -7.38
CA ARG A 109 9.60 12.78 -7.87
C ARG A 109 9.19 11.95 -9.08
N LEU A 110 8.01 11.33 -9.07
CA LEU A 110 7.50 10.56 -10.21
C LEU A 110 7.35 11.44 -11.46
N GLN A 111 6.72 12.61 -11.34
CA GLN A 111 6.53 13.55 -12.45
C GLN A 111 7.87 14.11 -12.94
N ALA A 112 8.79 14.41 -12.02
CA ALA A 112 10.14 14.87 -12.33
C ALA A 112 10.90 13.84 -13.17
N HIS A 113 10.63 12.54 -13.00
CA HIS A 113 11.20 11.43 -13.77
C HIS A 113 10.34 11.01 -14.98
N GLY A 114 9.34 11.82 -15.34
CA GLY A 114 8.56 11.68 -16.57
C GLY A 114 7.37 10.72 -16.47
N ALA A 115 7.05 10.19 -15.29
CA ALA A 115 5.88 9.35 -15.11
C ALA A 115 4.58 10.16 -15.27
N ILE A 116 3.55 9.50 -15.80
CA ILE A 116 2.24 10.10 -16.08
C ILE A 116 1.29 9.74 -14.94
N ILE A 117 0.75 10.73 -14.25
CA ILE A 117 -0.21 10.52 -13.16
C ILE A 117 -1.61 10.41 -13.74
N VAL A 118 -2.14 9.19 -13.82
CA VAL A 118 -3.41 8.92 -14.52
C VAL A 118 -4.65 9.30 -13.69
N GLY A 119 -4.53 9.28 -12.36
CA GLY A 119 -5.64 9.63 -11.48
C GLY A 119 -5.43 9.26 -10.02
N LYS A 120 -6.46 9.52 -9.22
CA LYS A 120 -6.55 9.26 -7.79
C LYS A 120 -7.32 7.99 -7.51
N THR A 121 -6.72 7.03 -6.81
CA THR A 121 -7.33 5.73 -6.52
C THR A 121 -8.13 5.74 -5.23
N ASN A 122 -9.14 4.88 -5.19
CA ASN A 122 -10.04 4.72 -4.05
C ASN A 122 -9.35 4.05 -2.86
N LEU A 123 -9.90 4.31 -1.67
CA LEU A 123 -9.37 3.88 -0.38
C LEU A 123 -10.48 3.83 0.67
N ASP A 124 -10.24 3.11 1.77
CA ASP A 124 -11.03 3.34 3.00
C ASP A 124 -10.83 4.78 3.48
N GLN A 125 -11.89 5.37 4.03
CA GLN A 125 -11.88 6.77 4.47
C GLN A 125 -10.68 7.07 5.39
N PHE A 126 -9.85 8.06 5.01
CA PHE A 126 -8.60 8.42 5.71
C PHE A 126 -7.61 7.25 5.94
N GLY A 127 -7.68 6.21 5.10
CA GLY A 127 -6.85 5.02 5.24
C GLY A 127 -7.28 4.06 6.36
N MET A 128 -8.47 4.25 6.95
CA MET A 128 -8.92 3.53 8.13
C MET A 128 -9.80 2.31 7.81
N GLY A 129 -9.18 1.25 7.29
CA GLY A 129 -9.87 -0.02 7.01
C GLY A 129 -8.98 -1.02 6.29
N SER A 130 -9.49 -2.23 6.14
CA SER A 130 -8.80 -3.39 5.53
C SER A 130 -9.59 -4.00 4.36
N GLY A 131 -10.61 -3.31 3.83
CA GLY A 131 -11.48 -3.83 2.76
C GLY A 131 -11.67 -2.91 1.55
N CYS A 132 -11.32 -1.63 1.66
CA CYS A 132 -11.66 -0.58 0.68
C CYS A 132 -13.18 -0.46 0.43
N ILE A 133 -13.95 -0.51 1.52
CA ILE A 133 -15.42 -0.49 1.52
C ILE A 133 -16.01 0.76 2.16
N ASP A 134 -15.23 1.48 2.98
CA ASP A 134 -15.68 2.62 3.78
C ASP A 134 -15.63 3.98 3.03
N SER A 135 -15.36 3.94 1.72
CA SER A 135 -15.26 5.12 0.86
C SER A 135 -16.61 5.79 0.62
N ILE A 136 -16.63 7.14 0.64
CA ILE A 136 -17.84 7.89 0.22
C ILE A 136 -18.19 7.71 -1.26
N PHE A 137 -17.25 7.20 -2.07
CA PHE A 137 -17.43 6.91 -3.49
C PHE A 137 -17.89 5.46 -3.73
N GLY A 138 -18.20 4.72 -2.67
CA GLY A 138 -18.58 3.32 -2.73
C GLY A 138 -17.38 2.36 -2.68
N PRO A 139 -17.65 1.05 -2.53
CA PRO A 139 -16.61 0.04 -2.36
C PRO A 139 -15.83 -0.18 -3.66
N THR A 140 -14.54 -0.50 -3.53
CA THR A 140 -13.75 -1.06 -4.63
C THR A 140 -13.99 -2.56 -4.71
N ARG A 141 -14.22 -3.08 -5.91
CA ARG A 141 -14.46 -4.51 -6.15
C ARG A 141 -13.20 -5.17 -6.68
N ASN A 142 -12.82 -6.31 -6.10
CA ASN A 142 -11.62 -7.04 -6.53
C ASN A 142 -11.82 -7.63 -7.93
N SER A 143 -10.85 -7.44 -8.82
CA SER A 143 -10.88 -7.93 -10.20
C SER A 143 -10.88 -9.46 -10.33
N TRP A 144 -10.53 -10.18 -9.26
CA TRP A 144 -10.61 -11.65 -9.19
C TRP A 144 -11.99 -12.18 -8.79
N SER A 145 -12.98 -11.30 -8.56
CA SER A 145 -14.33 -11.73 -8.21
C SER A 145 -15.00 -12.43 -9.39
N GLU A 146 -15.57 -13.62 -9.16
CA GLU A 146 -16.41 -14.31 -10.15
C GLU A 146 -17.72 -13.56 -10.40
N ASP A 147 -18.25 -12.90 -9.37
CA ASP A 147 -19.47 -12.10 -9.43
C ASP A 147 -19.24 -10.72 -8.82
N LEU A 148 -19.44 -9.68 -9.62
CA LEU A 148 -19.29 -8.28 -9.22
C LEU A 148 -20.64 -7.65 -8.85
N GLY A 149 -21.74 -8.40 -8.79
CA GLY A 149 -23.08 -7.95 -8.44
C GLY A 149 -23.35 -7.95 -6.94
N GLY A 150 -24.12 -6.95 -6.47
CA GLY A 150 -24.60 -6.88 -5.09
C GLY A 150 -23.49 -6.98 -4.06
N ASP A 151 -23.63 -7.93 -3.15
CA ASP A 151 -22.78 -8.23 -2.00
C ASP A 151 -21.88 -9.48 -2.20
N ARG A 152 -21.87 -10.06 -3.42
CA ARG A 152 -21.16 -11.32 -3.76
C ARG A 152 -19.73 -11.12 -4.29
N PHE A 153 -19.29 -9.89 -4.41
CA PHE A 153 -17.91 -9.58 -4.82
C PHE A 153 -16.91 -9.84 -3.69
N ARG A 154 -15.65 -10.04 -4.06
CA ARG A 154 -14.53 -10.15 -3.11
C ARG A 154 -14.01 -8.76 -2.77
N ILE A 155 -13.66 -8.53 -1.51
CA ILE A 155 -13.01 -7.28 -1.11
C ILE A 155 -11.63 -7.15 -1.79
N ALA A 156 -11.21 -5.91 -2.02
CA ALA A 156 -9.91 -5.61 -2.61
C ALA A 156 -8.76 -5.61 -1.58
N GLY A 157 -9.07 -5.80 -0.29
CA GLY A 157 -8.19 -5.45 0.81
C GLY A 157 -8.12 -3.94 1.03
N GLY A 158 -7.40 -3.52 2.06
CA GLY A 158 -7.42 -2.11 2.44
C GLY A 158 -6.23 -1.66 3.28
N SER A 159 -5.97 -0.36 3.35
CA SER A 159 -6.83 0.70 2.80
C SER A 159 -6.51 1.11 1.36
N SER A 160 -5.48 0.56 0.71
CA SER A 160 -5.11 0.92 -0.67
C SER A 160 -5.75 0.03 -1.74
N GLY A 161 -6.98 -0.44 -1.53
CA GLY A 161 -7.65 -1.40 -2.43
C GLY A 161 -7.83 -0.87 -3.87
N GLY A 162 -8.16 0.41 -4.04
CA GLY A 162 -8.24 1.04 -5.36
C GLY A 162 -6.92 1.00 -6.13
N SER A 163 -5.79 1.26 -5.45
CA SER A 163 -4.45 1.14 -6.05
C SER A 163 -4.14 -0.29 -6.47
N ALA A 164 -4.49 -1.28 -5.64
CA ALA A 164 -4.21 -2.68 -5.96
C ALA A 164 -5.05 -3.17 -7.14
N VAL A 165 -6.35 -2.86 -7.17
CA VAL A 165 -7.23 -3.20 -8.29
C VAL A 165 -6.82 -2.48 -9.57
N ALA A 166 -6.41 -1.21 -9.50
CA ALA A 166 -5.92 -0.48 -10.67
C ALA A 166 -4.71 -1.17 -11.32
N VAL A 167 -3.79 -1.73 -10.53
CA VAL A 167 -2.63 -2.47 -11.05
C VAL A 167 -3.03 -3.86 -11.55
N ALA A 168 -3.82 -4.60 -10.77
CA ALA A 168 -4.22 -5.98 -11.07
C ALA A 168 -5.10 -6.10 -12.33
N ALA A 169 -6.00 -5.14 -12.53
CA ALA A 169 -6.85 -5.06 -13.73
C ALA A 169 -6.13 -4.41 -14.94
N GLY A 170 -4.87 -4.01 -14.80
CA GLY A 170 -4.11 -3.37 -15.90
C GLY A 170 -4.66 -2.00 -16.28
N LEU A 171 -5.13 -1.24 -15.31
CA LEU A 171 -5.61 0.15 -15.46
C LEU A 171 -4.48 1.18 -15.27
N CYS A 172 -3.30 0.71 -14.87
CA CYS A 172 -2.03 1.44 -14.81
C CYS A 172 -0.86 0.42 -14.76
N TYR A 173 0.38 0.89 -14.83
CA TYR A 173 1.57 0.02 -14.71
C TYR A 173 1.99 -0.18 -13.25
N ALA A 174 1.87 0.87 -12.44
CA ALA A 174 2.14 0.85 -11.02
C ALA A 174 1.21 1.84 -10.30
N ALA A 175 1.10 1.70 -8.98
CA ALA A 175 0.36 2.64 -8.17
C ALA A 175 1.09 2.95 -6.86
N LEU A 176 0.91 4.17 -6.36
CA LEU A 176 1.24 4.51 -4.98
C LEU A 176 0.12 4.05 -4.06
N GLY A 177 0.51 3.43 -2.95
CA GLY A 177 -0.33 3.13 -1.80
C GLY A 177 0.24 3.79 -0.55
N SER A 178 -0.43 3.59 0.59
CA SER A 178 0.14 3.93 1.90
C SER A 178 -0.07 2.76 2.84
N ASP A 179 0.93 2.47 3.68
CA ASP A 179 0.93 1.32 4.58
C ASP A 179 1.21 1.77 6.01
N THR A 180 0.18 1.68 6.85
CA THR A 180 0.24 2.04 8.28
C THR A 180 0.20 0.82 9.19
N GLY A 181 -0.49 -0.24 8.76
CA GLY A 181 -0.57 -1.54 9.44
C GLY A 181 -0.60 -2.75 8.50
N GLY A 182 -0.34 -2.56 7.20
CA GLY A 182 -0.61 -3.56 6.15
C GLY A 182 -1.25 -2.99 4.91
N SER A 183 -1.59 -1.70 4.91
CA SER A 183 -2.46 -1.10 3.90
C SER A 183 -1.91 -1.04 2.47
N THR A 184 -0.67 -1.47 2.22
CA THR A 184 -0.17 -1.79 0.88
C THR A 184 -0.08 -3.29 0.66
N ARG A 185 0.41 -4.05 1.64
CA ARG A 185 0.67 -5.49 1.52
C ARG A 185 -0.59 -6.34 1.51
N ASN A 186 -1.55 -6.05 2.39
CA ASN A 186 -2.86 -6.72 2.44
C ASN A 186 -3.61 -6.64 1.09
N PRO A 187 -3.88 -5.44 0.53
CA PRO A 187 -4.54 -5.34 -0.77
C PRO A 187 -3.70 -5.89 -1.93
N ALA A 188 -2.37 -5.79 -1.88
CA ALA A 188 -1.51 -6.42 -2.87
C ALA A 188 -1.66 -7.96 -2.86
N SER A 189 -1.74 -8.56 -1.67
CA SER A 189 -2.00 -9.99 -1.49
C SER A 189 -3.31 -10.42 -2.14
N TYR A 190 -4.41 -9.74 -1.80
CA TYR A 190 -5.75 -10.08 -2.28
C TYR A 190 -5.97 -9.81 -3.76
N CYS A 191 -5.24 -8.86 -4.35
CA CYS A 191 -5.31 -8.59 -5.78
C CYS A 191 -4.26 -9.35 -6.60
N GLY A 192 -3.38 -10.13 -5.97
CA GLY A 192 -2.39 -10.95 -6.67
C GLY A 192 -1.34 -10.13 -7.38
N ILE A 193 -0.81 -9.11 -6.71
CA ILE A 193 0.23 -8.21 -7.23
C ILE A 193 1.35 -8.02 -6.22
N VAL A 194 2.46 -7.43 -6.65
CA VAL A 194 3.57 -7.06 -5.77
C VAL A 194 3.20 -5.82 -4.95
N GLY A 195 3.44 -5.88 -3.64
CA GLY A 195 3.25 -4.76 -2.73
C GLY A 195 4.45 -4.55 -1.81
N LEU A 196 5.14 -3.42 -1.95
CA LEU A 196 6.27 -3.06 -1.10
C LEU A 196 5.87 -1.97 -0.10
N LYS A 197 6.12 -2.24 1.18
CA LYS A 197 6.28 -1.23 2.22
C LYS A 197 7.78 -1.03 2.48
N PRO A 198 8.38 0.09 2.07
CA PRO A 198 9.76 0.40 2.40
C PRO A 198 10.03 0.56 3.91
N THR A 199 11.30 0.71 4.28
CA THR A 199 11.71 1.10 5.63
C THR A 199 11.10 2.45 5.99
N TYR A 200 10.64 2.60 7.23
CA TYR A 200 10.18 3.89 7.75
C TYR A 200 11.31 4.93 7.65
N GLY A 201 11.05 6.05 6.97
CA GLY A 201 12.05 7.08 6.71
C GLY A 201 12.87 6.91 5.43
N LEU A 202 12.67 5.84 4.63
CA LEU A 202 13.29 5.73 3.30
C LEU A 202 12.60 6.60 2.23
N VAL A 203 11.27 6.70 2.32
CA VAL A 203 10.44 7.46 1.37
C VAL A 203 9.70 8.55 2.13
N SER A 204 9.72 9.77 1.60
CA SER A 204 9.13 10.95 2.24
C SER A 204 7.61 10.84 2.41
N ARG A 205 7.13 11.26 3.57
CA ARG A 205 5.72 11.39 3.93
C ARG A 205 5.20 12.82 3.68
N HIS A 206 6.01 13.74 3.20
CA HIS A 206 5.54 15.09 2.87
C HIS A 206 4.45 15.02 1.79
N GLY A 207 3.29 15.62 2.09
CA GLY A 207 2.07 15.59 1.29
C GLY A 207 1.28 14.28 1.31
N LEU A 208 1.73 13.25 2.06
CA LEU A 208 0.85 12.15 2.48
C LEU A 208 0.00 12.64 3.66
N ILE A 209 -1.33 12.64 3.48
CA ILE A 209 -2.26 12.98 4.55
C ILE A 209 -2.16 11.90 5.65
N PRO A 210 -1.76 12.26 6.88
CA PRO A 210 -1.33 11.29 7.87
C PRO A 210 -2.50 10.54 8.51
N LEU A 211 -2.28 9.25 8.75
CA LEU A 211 -3.07 8.42 9.65
C LEU A 211 -2.33 8.27 10.99
N VAL A 212 -1.13 7.69 10.99
CA VAL A 212 -0.23 7.54 12.16
C VAL A 212 1.18 7.96 11.75
N ASN A 213 1.65 9.11 12.20
CA ASN A 213 2.94 9.67 11.77
C ASN A 213 4.12 8.74 12.05
N SER A 214 4.05 7.98 13.15
CA SER A 214 5.11 7.05 13.54
C SER A 214 5.09 5.70 12.81
N MET A 215 4.14 5.46 11.90
CA MET A 215 3.97 4.17 11.20
C MET A 215 3.61 4.29 9.72
N ASP A 216 3.13 5.45 9.26
CA ASP A 216 2.78 5.67 7.87
C ASP A 216 4.00 5.58 6.97
N VAL A 217 3.92 4.73 5.93
CA VAL A 217 4.94 4.65 4.89
C VAL A 217 4.28 4.71 3.52
N PRO A 218 4.73 5.57 2.59
CA PRO A 218 4.34 5.47 1.19
C PRO A 218 4.74 4.10 0.63
N GLY A 219 3.76 3.35 0.17
CA GLY A 219 3.97 2.02 -0.40
C GLY A 219 3.89 2.02 -1.91
N ILE A 220 4.43 0.97 -2.51
CA ILE A 220 4.48 0.78 -3.97
C ILE A 220 3.72 -0.48 -4.31
N MET A 221 2.88 -0.40 -5.34
CA MET A 221 2.16 -1.54 -5.90
C MET A 221 2.49 -1.67 -7.39
N ALA A 222 2.85 -2.85 -7.82
CA ALA A 222 3.17 -3.11 -9.22
C ALA A 222 2.84 -4.58 -9.58
N ARG A 223 2.76 -4.89 -10.87
CA ARG A 223 2.60 -6.29 -11.29
C ARG A 223 3.88 -7.09 -11.07
N THR A 224 5.04 -6.45 -11.25
CA THR A 224 6.34 -7.12 -11.17
C THR A 224 7.27 -6.47 -10.16
N ILE A 225 8.25 -7.25 -9.70
CA ILE A 225 9.33 -6.78 -8.82
C ILE A 225 10.21 -5.73 -9.53
N ASP A 226 10.44 -5.87 -10.83
CA ASP A 226 11.20 -4.89 -11.63
C ASP A 226 10.47 -3.53 -11.71
N ASP A 227 9.15 -3.54 -11.95
CA ASP A 227 8.35 -2.32 -11.97
C ASP A 227 8.31 -1.68 -10.57
N CYS A 228 8.17 -2.49 -9.51
CA CYS A 228 8.22 -2.02 -8.12
C CYS A 228 9.56 -1.34 -7.80
N THR A 229 10.67 -1.95 -8.24
CA THR A 229 12.03 -1.43 -8.06
C THR A 229 12.24 -0.12 -8.82
N SER A 230 11.72 -0.04 -10.05
CA SER A 230 11.77 1.17 -10.87
C SER A 230 11.07 2.35 -10.20
N VAL A 231 9.92 2.12 -9.57
CA VAL A 231 9.22 3.14 -8.77
C VAL A 231 10.02 3.51 -7.52
N LEU A 232 10.55 2.53 -6.77
CA LEU A 232 11.34 2.79 -5.57
C LEU A 232 12.56 3.66 -5.90
N ASN A 233 13.25 3.37 -7.00
CA ASN A 233 14.42 4.12 -7.45
C ASN A 233 14.15 5.61 -7.67
N VAL A 234 12.93 5.95 -8.05
CA VAL A 234 12.52 7.33 -8.30
C VAL A 234 12.06 8.04 -7.03
N ILE A 235 11.35 7.34 -6.14
CA ILE A 235 10.70 8.00 -4.99
C ILE A 235 11.52 7.97 -3.70
N ALA A 236 12.51 7.08 -3.57
CA ALA A 236 13.29 6.91 -2.35
C ALA A 236 14.37 7.99 -2.16
N GLY A 237 14.74 8.24 -0.90
CA GLY A 237 15.81 9.14 -0.52
C GLY A 237 15.35 10.32 0.35
N PRO A 238 16.32 11.04 0.94
CA PRO A 238 16.07 12.10 1.92
C PRO A 238 15.23 13.22 1.33
N ASP A 239 14.42 13.86 2.16
CA ASP A 239 13.59 15.00 1.79
C ASP A 239 13.67 16.09 2.88
N PRO A 240 14.13 17.32 2.55
CA PRO A 240 14.18 18.40 3.53
C PRO A 240 12.79 18.81 4.07
N LEU A 241 11.70 18.49 3.37
CA LEU A 241 10.33 18.78 3.82
C LEU A 241 9.77 17.73 4.79
N ASP A 242 10.50 16.62 4.99
CA ASP A 242 10.14 15.57 5.94
C ASP A 242 11.32 15.27 6.87
N SER A 243 11.23 15.80 8.09
CA SER A 243 12.22 15.62 9.15
C SER A 243 12.41 14.16 9.60
N THR A 244 11.51 13.25 9.21
CA THR A 244 11.61 11.82 9.53
C THR A 244 12.33 11.00 8.46
N THR A 245 12.63 11.59 7.30
CA THR A 245 13.47 10.90 6.32
C THR A 245 14.89 10.74 6.83
N VAL A 246 15.46 9.55 6.60
CA VAL A 246 16.84 9.29 6.97
C VAL A 246 17.76 10.02 6.00
N LYS A 247 18.67 10.83 6.54
CA LYS A 247 19.60 11.71 5.78
C LYS A 247 20.70 10.96 5.01
N ARG A 248 20.52 9.65 4.80
CA ARG A 248 21.44 8.83 4.02
C ARG A 248 21.01 8.86 2.56
N PRO A 249 21.89 9.23 1.61
CA PRO A 249 21.57 9.19 0.19
C PRO A 249 21.08 7.81 -0.22
N PHE A 250 20.00 7.76 -1.00
CA PHE A 250 19.53 6.53 -1.58
C PHE A 250 20.35 6.21 -2.84
N GLN A 251 20.79 4.95 -2.95
CA GLN A 251 21.46 4.46 -4.14
C GLN A 251 20.46 3.64 -4.95
N SER A 252 20.20 4.09 -6.18
CA SER A 252 19.39 3.33 -7.13
C SER A 252 19.93 1.91 -7.28
N MET A 253 19.03 0.96 -7.42
CA MET A 253 19.37 -0.44 -7.59
C MET A 253 18.84 -0.95 -8.93
N ASP A 254 19.68 -1.69 -9.64
CA ASP A 254 19.23 -2.63 -10.66
C ASP A 254 19.29 -4.01 -10.03
N LEU A 255 18.27 -4.83 -10.28
CA LEU A 255 18.24 -6.18 -9.72
C LEU A 255 19.05 -7.10 -10.62
N ASP A 256 20.00 -7.80 -10.02
CA ASP A 256 20.79 -8.79 -10.74
C ASP A 256 19.88 -9.90 -11.29
N LYS A 257 20.08 -10.27 -12.56
CA LYS A 257 19.30 -11.34 -13.20
C LYS A 257 19.56 -12.73 -12.61
N GLN A 258 20.63 -12.88 -11.82
CA GLN A 258 21.00 -14.12 -11.14
C GLN A 258 21.44 -13.79 -9.71
N ILE A 259 20.57 -14.07 -8.74
CA ILE A 259 20.94 -14.11 -7.32
C ILE A 259 21.26 -15.55 -6.92
N SER A 260 22.37 -15.74 -6.20
CA SER A 260 22.62 -17.00 -5.50
C SER A 260 21.94 -16.96 -4.14
N LEU A 261 21.12 -17.96 -3.83
CA LEU A 261 20.50 -18.13 -2.51
C LEU A 261 21.39 -18.93 -1.55
N LYS A 262 22.55 -19.41 -2.00
CA LYS A 262 23.45 -20.24 -1.20
C LYS A 262 23.91 -19.51 0.05
N GLY A 263 23.57 -20.06 1.21
CA GLY A 263 23.96 -19.50 2.51
C GLY A 263 23.11 -18.31 2.99
N LEU A 264 22.06 -17.94 2.25
CA LEU A 264 21.06 -17.00 2.74
C LEU A 264 20.27 -17.63 3.89
N ARG A 265 20.11 -16.92 5.01
CA ARG A 265 19.38 -17.44 6.17
C ARG A 265 17.95 -16.89 6.17
N ILE A 266 16.97 -17.78 6.12
CA ILE A 266 15.55 -17.45 6.06
C ILE A 266 14.88 -17.93 7.35
N GLY A 267 14.23 -17.00 8.05
CA GLY A 267 13.48 -17.30 9.26
C GLY A 267 12.01 -17.56 8.97
N ILE A 268 11.45 -18.55 9.64
CA ILE A 268 10.03 -18.90 9.67
C ILE A 268 9.52 -18.61 11.09
N PRO A 269 8.86 -17.45 11.33
CA PRO A 269 8.32 -17.12 12.64
C PRO A 269 7.21 -18.08 13.06
N ILE A 270 7.37 -18.77 14.19
CA ILE A 270 6.42 -19.78 14.64
C ILE A 270 5.04 -19.19 14.99
N GLU A 271 4.99 -17.94 15.44
CA GLU A 271 3.77 -17.27 15.90
C GLU A 271 2.76 -16.96 14.78
N TYR A 272 3.17 -17.11 13.53
CA TYR A 272 2.30 -16.95 12.36
C TYR A 272 1.51 -18.25 12.05
N HIS A 273 1.84 -19.36 12.71
CA HIS A 273 0.95 -20.53 12.80
C HIS A 273 -0.14 -20.25 13.82
N CYS A 274 -1.08 -19.37 13.46
CA CYS A 274 -2.11 -18.87 14.36
C CYS A 274 -3.51 -19.36 13.97
N ASP A 275 -4.46 -19.12 14.88
CA ASP A 275 -5.87 -19.36 14.61
C ASP A 275 -6.33 -18.57 13.37
N GLY A 276 -7.13 -19.22 12.53
CA GLY A 276 -7.67 -18.63 11.31
C GLY A 276 -6.74 -18.69 10.09
N LEU A 277 -5.52 -19.21 10.19
CA LEU A 277 -4.67 -19.48 9.04
C LEU A 277 -5.31 -20.57 8.15
N ASP A 278 -5.68 -20.19 6.92
CA ASP A 278 -6.24 -21.10 5.93
C ASP A 278 -5.19 -22.15 5.51
N LYS A 279 -5.65 -23.39 5.33
CA LYS A 279 -4.80 -24.52 4.98
C LYS A 279 -4.04 -24.28 3.68
N GLU A 280 -4.67 -23.67 2.67
CA GLU A 280 -4.01 -23.39 1.40
C GLU A 280 -2.93 -22.31 1.55
N VAL A 281 -3.09 -21.37 2.49
CA VAL A 281 -2.04 -20.38 2.81
C VAL A 281 -0.85 -21.07 3.48
N LEU A 282 -1.11 -21.94 4.46
CA LEU A 282 -0.06 -22.73 5.11
C LEU A 282 0.70 -23.61 4.10
N GLU A 283 -0.02 -24.34 3.26
CA GLU A 283 0.58 -25.15 2.19
C GLU A 283 1.45 -24.29 1.24
N THR A 284 0.97 -23.09 0.88
CA THR A 284 1.76 -22.17 0.04
C THR A 284 3.05 -21.74 0.74
N TRP A 285 2.95 -21.46 2.03
CA TRP A 285 4.10 -21.06 2.84
C TRP A 285 5.16 -22.16 2.90
N THR A 286 4.73 -23.41 3.13
CA THR A 286 5.62 -24.59 3.10
C THR A 286 6.28 -24.75 1.74
N VAL A 287 5.52 -24.71 0.64
CA VAL A 287 6.08 -24.89 -0.71
C VAL A 287 7.16 -23.86 -1.01
N VAL A 288 6.95 -22.59 -0.69
CA VAL A 288 7.95 -21.55 -0.96
C VAL A 288 9.17 -21.69 -0.05
N ALA A 289 8.97 -22.10 1.21
CA ALA A 289 10.09 -22.42 2.11
C ALA A 289 10.96 -23.57 1.54
N ASP A 290 10.33 -24.66 1.10
CA ASP A 290 11.02 -25.82 0.50
C ASP A 290 11.76 -25.44 -0.80
N MET A 291 11.16 -24.58 -1.63
CA MET A 291 11.81 -24.04 -2.84
C MET A 291 13.08 -23.26 -2.51
N LEU A 292 13.03 -22.40 -1.49
CA LEU A 292 14.17 -21.60 -1.06
C LEU A 292 15.29 -22.48 -0.47
N GLU A 293 14.92 -23.48 0.34
CA GLU A 293 15.88 -24.45 0.88
C GLU A 293 16.55 -25.27 -0.22
N SER A 294 15.75 -25.78 -1.18
CA SER A 294 16.24 -26.53 -2.34
C SER A 294 17.19 -25.70 -3.22
N ALA A 295 17.02 -24.39 -3.24
CA ALA A 295 17.90 -23.45 -3.95
C ALA A 295 19.17 -23.07 -3.15
N GLY A 296 19.35 -23.61 -1.95
CA GLY A 296 20.56 -23.49 -1.13
C GLY A 296 20.48 -22.48 0.02
N ALA A 297 19.31 -21.91 0.29
CA ALA A 297 19.10 -21.11 1.50
C ALA A 297 19.02 -22.02 2.74
N ALA A 298 19.40 -21.51 3.90
CA ALA A 298 19.15 -22.16 5.19
C ALA A 298 17.81 -21.66 5.74
N VAL A 299 16.82 -22.53 5.82
CA VAL A 299 15.49 -22.20 6.35
C VAL A 299 15.38 -22.70 7.78
N THR A 300 15.06 -21.81 8.71
CA THR A 300 15.04 -22.13 10.15
C THR A 300 13.85 -21.50 10.85
N ALA A 301 13.31 -22.17 11.86
CA ALA A 301 12.27 -21.60 12.70
C ALA A 301 12.86 -20.52 13.62
N VAL A 302 12.14 -19.40 13.76
CA VAL A 302 12.50 -18.29 14.67
C VAL A 302 11.27 -17.88 15.49
N SER A 303 11.47 -17.06 16.52
CA SER A 303 10.38 -16.60 17.40
C SER A 303 10.27 -15.08 17.44
N LEU A 304 9.04 -14.61 17.26
CA LEU A 304 8.57 -13.23 17.42
C LEU A 304 7.40 -13.21 18.43
N PRO A 305 7.68 -13.39 19.73
CA PRO A 305 6.66 -13.72 20.74
C PRO A 305 5.61 -12.62 20.93
N ASN A 306 5.91 -11.37 20.57
CA ASN A 306 4.98 -10.25 20.69
C ASN A 306 4.15 -10.01 19.41
N THR A 307 4.17 -10.91 18.42
CA THR A 307 3.44 -10.76 17.15
C THR A 307 1.95 -10.47 17.36
N ALA A 308 1.24 -11.30 18.13
CA ALA A 308 -0.18 -11.09 18.43
C ALA A 308 -0.44 -9.78 19.20
N SER A 309 0.57 -9.29 19.93
CA SER A 309 0.46 -8.02 20.66
C SER A 309 0.39 -6.81 19.73
N SER A 310 0.84 -6.94 18.49
CA SER A 310 0.76 -5.86 17.50
C SER A 310 -0.69 -5.41 17.26
N ILE A 311 -1.67 -6.31 17.28
CA ILE A 311 -3.07 -5.95 17.02
C ILE A 311 -3.61 -4.90 18.00
N PHE A 312 -3.44 -5.12 19.30
CA PHE A 312 -3.96 -4.18 20.30
C PHE A 312 -3.05 -2.96 20.47
N VAL A 313 -1.73 -3.10 20.34
CA VAL A 313 -0.80 -1.97 20.41
C VAL A 313 -1.06 -1.00 19.25
N TYR A 314 -1.30 -1.53 18.04
CA TYR A 314 -1.61 -0.75 16.87
C TYR A 314 -2.90 0.02 17.11
N SER A 315 -3.95 -0.66 17.57
CA SER A 315 -5.24 -0.03 17.86
C SER A 315 -5.10 1.16 18.80
N ILE A 316 -4.32 1.05 19.89
CA ILE A 316 -4.15 2.14 20.86
C ILE A 316 -3.37 3.30 20.25
N LEU A 317 -2.18 3.02 19.67
CA LEU A 317 -1.31 4.05 19.12
C LEU A 317 -1.95 4.75 17.92
N ASN A 318 -2.61 3.99 17.05
CA ASN A 318 -3.36 4.52 15.91
C ASN A 318 -4.43 5.50 16.37
N GLN A 319 -5.26 5.12 17.35
CA GLN A 319 -6.35 5.96 17.82
C GLN A 319 -5.83 7.24 18.48
N CYS A 320 -4.76 7.16 19.28
CA CYS A 320 -4.12 8.34 19.88
C CYS A 320 -3.61 9.32 18.82
N GLU A 321 -2.87 8.84 17.82
CA GLU A 321 -2.36 9.71 16.76
C GLU A 321 -3.48 10.22 15.85
N VAL A 322 -4.53 9.43 15.58
CA VAL A 322 -5.71 9.85 14.83
C VAL A 322 -6.44 11.01 15.53
N ALA A 323 -6.63 10.92 16.85
CA ALA A 323 -7.28 11.99 17.61
C ALA A 323 -6.55 13.34 17.44
N SER A 324 -5.21 13.30 17.46
CA SER A 324 -4.37 14.48 17.21
C SER A 324 -4.36 14.90 15.73
N ASN A 325 -4.08 13.99 14.81
CA ASN A 325 -3.92 14.28 13.38
C ASN A 325 -5.19 14.83 12.74
N MET A 326 -6.35 14.30 13.15
CA MET A 326 -7.64 14.69 12.61
C MET A 326 -8.18 15.99 13.22
N SER A 327 -7.54 16.56 14.25
CA SER A 327 -7.99 17.81 14.90
C SER A 327 -8.03 19.01 13.94
N ARG A 328 -7.14 19.03 12.94
CA ARG A 328 -7.02 20.08 11.90
C ARG A 328 -8.23 20.19 10.96
N TYR A 329 -9.11 19.20 10.95
CA TYR A 329 -10.27 19.19 10.06
C TYR A 329 -11.48 19.76 10.79
N ASP A 330 -11.62 21.07 10.67
CA ASP A 330 -12.59 21.88 11.41
C ASP A 330 -13.49 22.73 10.48
N GLY A 331 -13.18 22.77 9.18
CA GLY A 331 -13.91 23.50 8.14
C GLY A 331 -13.60 24.99 8.05
N ILE A 332 -12.53 25.47 8.70
CA ILE A 332 -12.15 26.88 8.67
C ILE A 332 -11.25 27.18 7.48
N GLU A 333 -10.10 26.51 7.39
CA GLU A 333 -9.11 26.79 6.34
C GLU A 333 -9.40 26.05 5.03
N TYR A 334 -9.94 24.82 5.11
CA TYR A 334 -10.20 23.98 3.96
C TYR A 334 -11.18 22.84 4.29
N GLY A 335 -11.67 22.17 3.24
CA GLY A 335 -12.53 20.99 3.36
C GLY A 335 -14.01 21.31 3.53
N HIS A 336 -14.74 20.36 4.11
CA HIS A 336 -16.16 20.50 4.42
C HIS A 336 -16.35 21.54 5.53
N ARG A 337 -17.37 22.39 5.39
CA ARG A 337 -17.82 23.32 6.42
C ARG A 337 -19.33 23.22 6.54
N SER A 338 -19.81 22.99 7.76
CA SER A 338 -21.25 23.00 8.01
C SER A 338 -21.84 24.40 7.81
N GLN A 339 -23.16 24.47 7.59
CA GLN A 339 -23.91 25.72 7.56
C GLN A 339 -24.27 26.23 8.97
N GLU A 340 -23.82 25.53 10.02
CA GLU A 340 -24.00 25.92 11.42
C GLU A 340 -23.32 27.26 11.73
N ASP A 341 -24.07 28.20 12.32
CA ASP A 341 -23.63 29.57 12.61
C ASP A 341 -23.91 30.02 14.05
N SER A 342 -24.46 29.16 14.92
CA SER A 342 -24.82 29.51 16.29
C SER A 342 -23.61 29.80 17.19
N SER A 343 -22.52 29.04 17.02
CA SER A 343 -21.26 29.21 17.75
C SER A 343 -20.12 28.49 17.05
N THR A 344 -18.88 28.89 17.35
CA THR A 344 -17.68 28.21 16.84
C THR A 344 -17.62 26.74 17.29
N GLU A 345 -18.02 26.45 18.53
CA GLU A 345 -18.04 25.07 19.06
C GLU A 345 -19.01 24.19 18.27
N GLN A 346 -20.24 24.67 18.03
CA GLN A 346 -21.22 23.93 17.25
C GLN A 346 -20.80 23.79 15.78
N LEU A 347 -20.20 24.83 15.19
CA LEU A 347 -19.65 24.75 13.84
C LEU A 347 -18.61 23.62 13.74
N TYR A 348 -17.68 23.53 14.67
CA TYR A 348 -16.68 22.45 14.70
C TYR A 348 -17.31 21.08 14.89
N ALA A 349 -18.19 20.94 15.89
CA ALA A 349 -18.85 19.68 16.18
C ALA A 349 -19.66 19.18 14.97
N ARG A 350 -20.46 20.08 14.37
CA ARG A 350 -21.33 19.76 13.23
C ARG A 350 -20.53 19.46 11.97
N THR A 351 -19.52 20.26 11.66
CA THR A 351 -18.64 20.02 10.51
C THR A 351 -17.98 18.64 10.57
N ARG A 352 -17.45 18.27 11.73
CA ARG A 352 -16.81 16.96 11.95
C ARG A 352 -17.82 15.82 11.94
N ALA A 353 -19.01 16.04 12.52
CA ALA A 353 -20.07 15.03 12.53
C ALA A 353 -20.57 14.70 11.12
N GLU A 354 -20.68 15.71 10.26
CA GLU A 354 -21.12 15.59 8.86
C GLU A 354 -20.03 15.04 7.93
N GLY A 355 -18.77 15.41 8.16
CA GLY A 355 -17.63 15.06 7.30
C GLY A 355 -17.05 13.65 7.52
N PHE A 356 -17.11 13.15 8.76
CA PHE A 356 -16.51 11.86 9.15
C PHE A 356 -17.53 10.73 9.34
N ASN A 357 -17.17 9.53 8.90
CA ASN A 357 -17.94 8.30 9.12
C ASN A 357 -17.80 7.78 10.57
N GLY A 358 -18.50 6.70 10.89
CA GLY A 358 -18.46 6.08 12.21
C GLY A 358 -17.06 5.55 12.61
N VAL A 359 -16.30 5.00 11.67
CA VAL A 359 -14.94 4.47 11.92
C VAL A 359 -14.01 5.57 12.38
N VAL A 360 -13.95 6.68 11.63
CA VAL A 360 -13.09 7.83 11.96
C VAL A 360 -13.49 8.45 13.30
N LYS A 361 -14.79 8.68 13.52
CA LYS A 361 -15.30 9.26 14.77
C LYS A 361 -14.99 8.38 15.99
N ASN A 362 -15.17 7.07 15.88
CA ASN A 362 -14.86 6.13 16.97
C ASN A 362 -13.37 6.09 17.32
N ARG A 363 -12.48 6.19 16.31
CA ARG A 363 -11.04 6.27 16.56
C ARG A 363 -10.63 7.58 17.22
N ILE A 364 -11.22 8.71 16.83
CA ILE A 364 -11.01 10.00 17.50
C ILE A 364 -11.47 9.94 18.97
N LEU A 365 -12.68 9.43 19.22
CA LEU A 365 -13.23 9.30 20.56
C LEU A 365 -12.34 8.43 21.47
N SER A 366 -11.96 7.25 20.98
CA SER A 366 -11.13 6.30 21.73
C SER A 366 -9.72 6.85 21.96
N GLY A 367 -9.15 7.54 20.97
CA GLY A 367 -7.86 8.21 21.10
C GLY A 367 -7.86 9.28 22.18
N ASN A 368 -8.87 10.15 22.19
CA ASN A 368 -9.04 11.15 23.25
C ASN A 368 -9.15 10.48 24.63
N TYR A 369 -9.92 9.39 24.75
CA TYR A 369 -10.02 8.63 26.00
C TYR A 369 -8.66 8.11 26.49
N PHE A 370 -7.85 7.53 25.61
CA PHE A 370 -6.51 7.04 25.97
C PHE A 370 -5.53 8.15 26.33
N LEU A 371 -5.73 9.36 25.79
CA LEU A 371 -4.90 10.53 26.02
C LEU A 371 -5.33 11.37 27.23
N LEU A 372 -6.44 11.04 27.89
CA LEU A 372 -6.80 11.66 29.17
C LEU A 372 -5.68 11.44 30.19
N ARG A 373 -5.43 12.45 31.04
CA ARG A 373 -4.34 12.44 32.03
C ARG A 373 -4.32 11.18 32.89
N GLU A 374 -5.48 10.70 33.32
CA GLU A 374 -5.65 9.50 34.15
C GLU A 374 -5.39 8.18 33.39
N ASN A 375 -5.52 8.20 32.07
CA ASN A 375 -5.41 7.02 31.19
C ASN A 375 -4.06 6.95 30.46
N TYR A 376 -3.36 8.07 30.32
CA TYR A 376 -2.17 8.21 29.50
C TYR A 376 -1.09 7.16 29.80
N ASP A 377 -0.76 6.98 31.08
CA ASP A 377 0.26 6.01 31.50
C ASP A 377 -0.22 4.56 31.32
N LYS A 378 -1.51 4.32 31.57
CA LYS A 378 -2.14 3.01 31.50
C LYS A 378 -2.23 2.47 30.07
N TYR A 379 -2.54 3.32 29.11
CA TYR A 379 -2.77 2.93 27.72
C TYR A 379 -1.63 3.35 26.80
N PHE A 380 -1.41 4.66 26.62
CA PHE A 380 -0.48 5.16 25.60
C PHE A 380 0.98 4.81 25.94
N GLN A 381 1.46 5.12 27.14
CA GLN A 381 2.84 4.78 27.56
C GLN A 381 3.06 3.27 27.61
N LYS A 382 2.07 2.49 28.05
CA LYS A 382 2.17 1.03 28.05
C LYS A 382 2.25 0.48 26.62
N ALA A 383 1.45 0.99 25.69
CA ALA A 383 1.49 0.60 24.28
C ALA A 383 2.84 0.92 23.64
N LEU A 384 3.46 2.08 23.94
CA LEU A 384 4.81 2.41 23.48
C LEU A 384 5.86 1.42 24.00
N LYS A 385 5.77 0.99 25.27
CA LYS A 385 6.67 -0.02 25.84
C LYS A 385 6.51 -1.38 25.15
N VAL A 386 5.28 -1.80 24.85
CA VAL A 386 5.05 -3.07 24.13
C VAL A 386 5.47 -2.96 22.65
N ARG A 387 5.26 -1.81 22.00
CA ARG A 387 5.81 -1.53 20.66
C ARG A 387 7.33 -1.74 20.65
N ARG A 388 8.03 -1.32 21.71
CA ARG A 388 9.47 -1.56 21.84
C ARG A 388 9.81 -3.04 21.90
N LEU A 389 9.07 -3.84 22.67
CA LEU A 389 9.25 -5.30 22.70
C LEU A 389 9.05 -5.94 21.32
N ILE A 390 8.03 -5.52 20.59
CA ILE A 390 7.77 -5.97 19.21
C ILE A 390 8.95 -5.63 18.30
N ALA A 391 9.49 -4.41 18.38
CA ALA A 391 10.67 -4.04 17.60
C ALA A 391 11.91 -4.85 18.01
N ASP A 392 12.10 -5.10 19.31
CA ASP A 392 13.23 -5.88 19.81
C ASP A 392 13.13 -7.36 19.39
N ASP A 393 11.94 -7.90 19.13
CA ASP A 393 11.77 -9.25 18.56
C ASP A 393 12.43 -9.36 17.18
N PHE A 394 12.17 -8.40 16.28
CA PHE A 394 12.81 -8.35 14.98
C PHE A 394 14.33 -8.15 15.08
N VAL A 395 14.80 -7.29 15.99
CA VAL A 395 16.24 -7.08 16.22
C VAL A 395 16.92 -8.37 16.67
N ARG A 396 16.24 -9.23 17.45
CA ARG A 396 16.79 -10.54 17.82
C ARG A 396 16.76 -11.51 16.64
N ALA A 397 15.62 -11.63 15.95
CA ALA A 397 15.47 -12.52 14.82
C ALA A 397 16.49 -12.23 13.70
N PHE A 398 16.72 -10.95 13.35
CA PHE A 398 17.68 -10.59 12.30
C PHE A 398 19.16 -10.78 12.68
N LYS A 399 19.49 -11.14 13.94
CA LYS A 399 20.82 -11.66 14.26
C LYS A 399 21.01 -13.08 13.74
N GLU A 400 19.94 -13.86 13.72
CA GLU A 400 19.92 -15.28 13.37
C GLU A 400 19.66 -15.49 11.87
N VAL A 401 18.86 -14.60 11.26
CA VAL A 401 18.44 -14.72 9.85
C VAL A 401 18.60 -13.41 9.08
N ASP A 402 18.61 -13.49 7.76
CA ASP A 402 18.76 -12.33 6.86
C ASP A 402 17.42 -11.76 6.39
N VAL A 403 16.38 -12.60 6.37
CA VAL A 403 15.01 -12.27 5.95
C VAL A 403 14.04 -13.20 6.67
N LEU A 404 12.81 -12.73 6.90
CA LEU A 404 11.71 -13.55 7.38
C LEU A 404 10.75 -13.84 6.24
N LEU A 405 10.31 -15.09 6.11
CA LEU A 405 9.22 -15.49 5.21
C LEU A 405 7.96 -15.75 6.05
N THR A 406 6.87 -15.06 5.72
CA THR A 406 5.59 -15.13 6.43
C THR A 406 4.42 -15.15 5.44
N PRO A 407 3.22 -15.60 5.82
CA PRO A 407 2.00 -15.30 5.07
C PRO A 407 1.79 -13.78 4.99
N THR A 408 1.21 -13.27 3.89
CA THR A 408 0.79 -11.85 3.87
C THR A 408 -0.57 -11.66 4.53
N THR A 409 -1.49 -12.59 4.31
CA THR A 409 -2.87 -12.60 4.83
C THR A 409 -3.20 -14.01 5.32
N LEU A 410 -4.16 -14.16 6.23
CA LEU A 410 -4.53 -15.45 6.81
C LEU A 410 -5.33 -16.35 5.85
N SER A 411 -6.00 -15.75 4.87
CA SER A 411 -6.78 -16.43 3.84
C SER A 411 -6.58 -15.76 2.48
N ASP A 412 -7.25 -16.28 1.44
CA ASP A 412 -7.55 -15.51 0.23
C ASP A 412 -8.63 -14.43 0.50
N ALA A 413 -8.97 -13.64 -0.52
CA ALA A 413 -9.85 -12.48 -0.36
C ALA A 413 -11.26 -12.90 0.14
N PRO A 414 -11.76 -12.34 1.26
CA PRO A 414 -13.11 -12.59 1.75
C PRO A 414 -14.19 -12.07 0.79
N LEU A 415 -15.39 -12.68 0.85
CA LEU A 415 -16.59 -12.11 0.25
C LEU A 415 -17.01 -10.87 1.02
N TYR A 416 -17.49 -9.86 0.31
CA TYR A 416 -17.99 -8.62 0.91
C TYR A 416 -19.08 -8.89 1.94
N LYS A 417 -20.09 -9.72 1.61
CA LYS A 417 -21.18 -10.07 2.54
C LYS A 417 -20.73 -10.73 3.84
N ASP A 418 -19.59 -11.41 3.84
CA ASP A 418 -19.04 -12.07 5.03
C ASP A 418 -18.17 -11.07 5.80
N PHE A 419 -17.41 -10.23 5.08
CA PHE A 419 -16.59 -9.17 5.64
C PHE A 419 -17.42 -8.16 6.44
N VAL A 420 -18.57 -7.74 5.95
CA VAL A 420 -19.40 -6.72 6.63
C VAL A 420 -20.15 -7.24 7.87
N GLN A 421 -20.03 -8.53 8.21
CA GLN A 421 -20.64 -9.09 9.42
C GLN A 421 -19.89 -8.72 10.70
N SER A 422 -18.64 -8.26 10.59
CA SER A 422 -17.82 -7.80 11.72
C SER A 422 -17.52 -6.31 11.60
N ASN A 423 -17.26 -5.67 12.74
CA ASN A 423 -16.88 -4.25 12.74
C ASN A 423 -15.44 -4.04 12.22
N ASN A 424 -15.10 -2.78 11.91
CA ASN A 424 -13.79 -2.41 11.36
C ASN A 424 -12.59 -2.83 12.23
N ARG A 425 -12.73 -2.80 13.57
CA ARG A 425 -11.63 -3.18 14.49
C ARG A 425 -11.36 -4.68 14.42
N ASP A 426 -12.41 -5.48 14.46
CA ASP A 426 -12.30 -6.95 14.42
C ASP A 426 -11.81 -7.41 13.05
N GLN A 427 -12.24 -6.75 11.98
CA GLN A 427 -11.68 -6.99 10.65
C GLN A 427 -10.18 -6.65 10.60
N CYS A 428 -9.75 -5.47 11.05
CA CYS A 428 -8.31 -5.15 11.10
C CYS A 428 -7.51 -6.17 11.93
N ALA A 429 -8.06 -6.71 13.01
CA ALA A 429 -7.39 -7.71 13.84
C ALA A 429 -7.07 -9.01 13.08
N VAL A 430 -7.95 -9.43 12.18
CA VAL A 430 -7.77 -10.64 11.35
C VAL A 430 -6.96 -10.33 10.10
N GLN A 431 -7.36 -9.28 9.37
CA GLN A 431 -6.86 -8.98 8.02
C GLN A 431 -5.42 -8.44 8.03
N ASP A 432 -5.01 -7.80 9.14
CA ASP A 432 -3.70 -7.19 9.28
C ASP A 432 -2.79 -7.93 10.29
N PHE A 433 -3.20 -9.12 10.77
CA PHE A 433 -2.44 -9.92 11.74
C PHE A 433 -1.00 -10.13 11.30
N CYS A 434 -0.82 -10.51 10.04
CA CYS A 434 0.50 -10.81 9.51
C CYS A 434 1.34 -9.57 9.16
N THR A 435 0.75 -8.36 9.18
CA THR A 435 1.37 -7.17 8.61
C THR A 435 1.75 -6.09 9.61
N GLN A 436 1.00 -5.93 10.71
CA GLN A 436 1.16 -4.78 11.62
C GLN A 436 2.50 -4.73 12.36
N SER A 437 3.03 -5.89 12.76
CA SER A 437 4.31 -6.00 13.48
C SER A 437 5.46 -5.31 12.73
N ALA A 438 5.49 -5.41 11.40
CA ALA A 438 6.48 -4.75 10.55
C ALA A 438 6.39 -3.20 10.60
N ASN A 439 5.18 -2.63 10.65
CA ASN A 439 5.02 -1.18 10.79
C ASN A 439 5.50 -0.68 12.15
N MET A 440 5.22 -1.46 13.20
CA MET A 440 5.66 -1.12 14.56
C MET A 440 7.17 -1.07 14.69
N ALA A 441 7.84 -2.03 14.05
CA ALA A 441 9.29 -2.13 14.02
C ALA A 441 9.95 -1.18 12.99
N GLY A 442 9.18 -0.60 12.07
CA GLY A 442 9.67 0.32 11.05
C GLY A 442 10.38 -0.36 9.86
N ILE A 443 10.40 -1.69 9.82
CA ILE A 443 11.19 -2.50 8.87
C ILE A 443 10.52 -2.65 7.50
N PRO A 444 11.27 -2.87 6.39
CA PRO A 444 10.67 -3.08 5.08
C PRO A 444 9.99 -4.46 4.96
N ALA A 445 8.89 -4.51 4.22
CA ALA A 445 8.14 -5.74 3.96
C ALA A 445 7.57 -5.77 2.54
N LEU A 446 7.66 -6.92 1.87
CA LEU A 446 7.33 -7.13 0.47
C LEU A 446 6.35 -8.29 0.33
N SER A 447 5.16 -8.04 -0.20
CA SER A 447 4.19 -9.09 -0.57
C SER A 447 4.38 -9.50 -2.04
N ILE A 448 4.33 -10.80 -2.30
CA ILE A 448 4.58 -11.43 -3.59
C ILE A 448 3.49 -12.49 -3.86
N PRO A 449 2.77 -12.42 -4.99
CA PRO A 449 1.78 -13.42 -5.35
C PRO A 449 2.45 -14.75 -5.74
N VAL A 450 1.93 -15.86 -5.22
CA VAL A 450 2.55 -17.19 -5.41
C VAL A 450 1.67 -18.09 -6.25
N ARG A 451 0.40 -18.28 -5.86
CA ARG A 451 -0.53 -19.18 -6.56
C ARG A 451 -1.98 -18.75 -6.38
N LEU A 452 -2.89 -19.41 -7.10
CA LEU A 452 -4.32 -19.31 -6.83
C LEU A 452 -4.78 -20.39 -5.84
N SER A 453 -5.75 -20.05 -5.01
CA SER A 453 -6.49 -20.99 -4.18
C SER A 453 -7.42 -21.86 -5.02
N SER A 454 -8.03 -22.87 -4.38
CA SER A 454 -9.13 -23.67 -4.94
C SER A 454 -10.31 -22.80 -5.43
N ARG A 455 -10.48 -21.61 -4.83
CA ARG A 455 -11.51 -20.62 -5.20
C ARG A 455 -11.06 -19.66 -6.31
N ARG A 456 -9.93 -19.95 -6.98
CA ARG A 456 -9.32 -19.11 -8.03
C ARG A 456 -8.93 -17.71 -7.56
N LEU A 457 -8.63 -17.54 -6.26
CA LEU A 457 -8.22 -16.26 -5.69
C LEU A 457 -6.72 -16.25 -5.37
N PRO A 458 -6.03 -15.10 -5.48
CA PRO A 458 -4.61 -15.03 -5.17
C PRO A 458 -4.28 -15.39 -3.72
N ILE A 459 -3.20 -16.14 -3.55
CA ILE A 459 -2.48 -16.35 -2.28
C ILE A 459 -1.08 -15.78 -2.44
N SER A 460 -0.68 -14.94 -1.50
CA SER A 460 0.61 -14.23 -1.52
C SER A 460 1.38 -14.43 -0.22
N LEU A 461 2.70 -14.50 -0.32
CA LEU A 461 3.61 -14.54 0.82
C LEU A 461 4.34 -13.21 0.96
N GLN A 462 4.93 -13.02 2.13
CA GLN A 462 5.58 -11.81 2.54
C GLN A 462 7.01 -12.08 2.97
N LEU A 463 7.93 -11.30 2.44
CA LEU A 463 9.29 -11.20 2.94
C LEU A 463 9.41 -9.97 3.84
N MET A 464 10.02 -10.09 5.02
CA MET A 464 10.40 -8.95 5.87
C MET A 464 11.91 -8.91 6.03
N GLY A 465 12.52 -7.76 5.79
CA GLY A 465 13.97 -7.55 5.95
C GLY A 465 14.27 -6.62 7.13
N ASP A 466 15.55 -6.49 7.50
CA ASP A 466 15.98 -5.47 8.45
C ASP A 466 15.92 -4.06 7.81
N ASN A 467 16.07 -3.03 8.62
CA ASN A 467 16.04 -1.65 8.17
C ASN A 467 17.01 -1.42 7.01
N PHE A 468 16.47 -0.87 5.94
CA PHE A 468 17.15 -0.53 4.71
C PHE A 468 17.76 -1.70 3.91
N THR A 469 17.17 -2.89 4.01
CA THR A 469 17.57 -4.04 3.19
C THR A 469 16.65 -4.25 1.99
N GLU A 470 15.99 -3.22 1.46
CA GLU A 470 15.06 -3.34 0.32
C GLU A 470 15.74 -3.98 -0.90
N ARG A 471 17.03 -3.71 -1.14
CA ARG A 471 17.78 -4.36 -2.23
C ARG A 471 17.72 -5.87 -2.13
N ARG A 472 18.09 -6.40 -0.97
CA ARG A 472 18.09 -7.84 -0.71
C ARG A 472 16.68 -8.40 -0.79
N LEU A 473 15.71 -7.69 -0.22
CA LEU A 473 14.30 -8.09 -0.22
C LEU A 473 13.74 -8.21 -1.64
N LEU A 474 14.03 -7.23 -2.50
CA LEU A 474 13.62 -7.21 -3.90
C LEU A 474 14.38 -8.25 -4.73
N GLN A 475 15.67 -8.51 -4.46
CA GLN A 475 16.41 -9.56 -5.16
C GLN A 475 15.83 -10.95 -4.86
N ILE A 476 15.55 -11.27 -3.60
CA ILE A 476 14.93 -12.54 -3.21
C ILE A 476 13.51 -12.60 -3.78
N GLY A 477 12.75 -11.50 -3.71
CA GLY A 477 11.43 -11.44 -4.28
C GLY A 477 11.40 -11.64 -5.80
N SER A 478 12.40 -11.11 -6.52
CA SER A 478 12.55 -11.33 -7.95
C SER A 478 12.86 -12.79 -8.28
N TRP A 479 13.60 -13.49 -7.41
CA TRP A 479 13.83 -14.92 -7.56
C TRP A 479 12.53 -15.71 -7.37
N ILE A 480 11.78 -15.43 -6.29
CA ILE A 480 10.48 -16.08 -6.05
C ILE A 480 9.52 -15.82 -7.20
N GLU A 481 9.36 -14.56 -7.64
CA GLU A 481 8.52 -14.18 -8.78
C GLU A 481 8.82 -15.01 -10.03
N LYS A 482 10.10 -15.26 -10.31
CA LYS A 482 10.54 -16.03 -11.47
C LYS A 482 10.21 -17.51 -11.34
N GLU A 483 10.45 -18.12 -10.18
CA GLU A 483 10.22 -19.55 -9.98
C GLU A 483 8.73 -19.90 -9.94
N VAL A 484 7.89 -19.02 -9.38
CA VAL A 484 6.43 -19.25 -9.30
C VAL A 484 5.71 -18.83 -10.58
N ASP A 485 6.27 -17.91 -11.36
CA ASP A 485 5.73 -17.32 -12.60
C ASP A 485 4.21 -17.07 -12.54
N PHE A 486 3.75 -16.42 -11.47
CA PHE A 486 2.32 -16.21 -11.20
C PHE A 486 1.61 -15.54 -12.39
N ILE A 487 2.25 -14.54 -13.00
CA ILE A 487 1.69 -13.83 -14.16
C ILE A 487 1.60 -14.75 -15.38
N GLY A 488 2.65 -15.53 -15.69
CA GLY A 488 2.63 -16.46 -16.82
C GLY A 488 1.57 -17.56 -16.65
N ASN A 489 1.41 -18.06 -15.43
CA ASN A 489 0.51 -19.17 -15.10
C ASN A 489 -0.99 -18.78 -15.07
N TYR A 490 -1.31 -17.52 -14.77
CA TYR A 490 -2.70 -17.08 -14.52
C TYR A 490 -3.11 -15.83 -15.32
N ARG A 491 -2.62 -15.75 -16.57
CA ARG A 491 -2.85 -14.64 -17.51
C ARG A 491 -4.32 -14.44 -17.89
#